data_AF-A0A2K2HEI2-F1
#
_entry.id   AF-A0A2K2HEI2-F1
#
_cell.length_a   1.000
_cell.length_b   1.000
_cell.length_c   1.000
_cell.angle_alpha   90.00
_cell.angle_beta   90.00
_cell.angle_gamma   90.00
#
_symmetry.space_group_name_H-M   'P 1'
#
loop_
_entity.id
_entity.type
_entity.pdbx_description
1 polymer ?
#
loop_
_entity_poly.entity_id
_entity_poly.type
_entity_poly.pdbx_seq_one_letter_code
_entity_poly.pdbx_strand_id
1 'polypeptide(L)'
;MRLLNTLILALLLAGCALQSGSWEWRPVDNRTGQKVDQDIWECEIFADENDDAVVWRPANGRPYGEWGNFNFEWCMQERGWRQEFITD
;
A
#
# COMPACT_ATOMS: atom_id res chain seq x y z
N MET A 1 -9.44 -44.68 -2.27
CA MET A 1 -10.38 -43.58 -1.94
C MET A 1 -9.76 -42.49 -1.05
N ARG A 2 -8.97 -42.79 -0.01
CA ARG A 2 -8.36 -41.76 0.85
C ARG A 2 -7.33 -40.86 0.15
N LEU A 3 -6.51 -41.41 -0.75
CA LEU A 3 -5.47 -40.67 -1.50
C LEU A 3 -6.02 -39.61 -2.47
N LEU A 4 -7.19 -39.87 -3.08
CA LEU A 4 -7.81 -38.94 -4.02
C LEU A 4 -8.35 -37.70 -3.30
N ASN A 5 -9.00 -37.91 -2.14
CA ASN A 5 -9.54 -36.82 -1.33
C ASN A 5 -8.46 -35.91 -0.76
N THR A 6 -7.30 -36.45 -0.37
CA THR A 6 -6.16 -35.64 0.08
C THR A 6 -5.53 -34.82 -1.05
N LEU A 7 -5.51 -35.35 -2.28
CA LEU A 7 -4.97 -34.63 -3.44
C LEU A 7 -5.86 -33.44 -3.83
N ILE A 8 -7.17 -33.64 -3.82
CA ILE A 8 -8.16 -32.59 -4.11
C ILE A 8 -8.08 -31.49 -3.05
N LEU A 9 -7.94 -31.85 -1.77
CA LEU A 9 -7.82 -30.89 -0.68
C LEU A 9 -6.52 -30.06 -0.79
N ALA A 10 -5.41 -30.68 -1.19
CA ALA A 10 -4.14 -29.97 -1.40
C ALA A 10 -4.21 -28.98 -2.59
N LEU A 11 -4.89 -29.35 -3.68
CA LEU A 11 -5.10 -28.47 -4.84
C LEU A 11 -5.99 -27.27 -4.52
N LEU A 12 -7.03 -27.46 -3.72
CA LEU A 12 -7.90 -26.37 -3.26
C LEU A 12 -7.15 -25.38 -2.36
N LEU A 13 -6.28 -25.87 -1.47
CA LEU A 13 -5.46 -25.02 -0.60
C LEU A 13 -4.38 -24.25 -1.36
N ALA A 14 -3.80 -24.84 -2.42
CA ALA A 14 -2.83 -24.16 -3.27
C ALA A 14 -3.47 -23.03 -4.12
N GLY A 15 -4.74 -23.19 -4.52
CA GLY A 15 -5.46 -22.17 -5.30
C GLY A 15 -5.80 -20.89 -4.52
N CYS A 16 -5.88 -20.95 -3.19
CA CYS A 16 -6.20 -19.79 -2.35
C CYS A 16 -4.98 -18.94 -1.97
N ALA A 17 -3.76 -19.41 -2.21
CA ALA A 17 -2.53 -18.76 -1.76
C ALA A 17 -1.91 -17.79 -2.79
N LEU A 18 -2.58 -17.56 -3.93
CA LEU A 18 -1.95 -17.02 -5.14
C LEU A 18 -2.61 -15.74 -5.67
N GLN A 19 -3.12 -14.89 -4.77
CA GLN A 19 -3.39 -13.50 -5.16
C GLN A 19 -2.10 -12.70 -4.98
N SER A 20 -1.24 -12.71 -6.01
CA SER A 20 -0.10 -11.81 -6.08
C SER A 20 -0.58 -10.42 -6.45
N GLY A 21 0.13 -9.42 -5.93
CA GLY A 21 -0.18 -8.03 -6.18
C GLY A 21 0.81 -7.11 -5.50
N SER A 22 0.77 -5.85 -5.88
CA SER A 22 1.61 -4.78 -5.35
C SER A 22 0.73 -3.67 -4.79
N TRP A 23 1.27 -2.92 -3.83
CA TRP A 23 0.64 -1.68 -3.41
C TRP A 23 1.20 -0.53 -4.26
N GLU A 24 0.31 0.17 -4.95
CA GLU A 24 0.67 1.27 -5.82
C GLU A 24 -0.02 2.57 -5.39
N TRP A 25 0.68 3.69 -5.56
CA TRP A 25 0.09 5.02 -5.43
C TRP A 25 -0.67 5.37 -6.70
N ARG A 26 -1.97 5.63 -6.54
CA ARG A 26 -2.88 5.98 -7.63
C ARG A 26 -3.44 7.38 -7.39
N PRO A 27 -3.56 8.21 -8.43
CA PRO A 27 -4.14 9.53 -8.26
C PRO A 27 -5.64 9.37 -7.95
N VAL A 28 -6.16 10.18 -7.02
CA VAL A 28 -7.57 10.14 -6.60
C VAL A 28 -8.50 10.60 -7.74
N ASP A 29 -7.99 11.44 -8.64
CA ASP A 29 -8.65 12.07 -9.77
C ASP A 29 -7.79 11.95 -11.05
N ASN A 30 -8.34 12.34 -12.20
CA ASN A 30 -7.68 12.19 -13.50
C ASN A 30 -6.67 13.33 -13.77
N ARG A 31 -5.70 13.51 -12.85
CA ARG A 31 -4.65 14.52 -12.98
C ARG A 31 -3.61 14.10 -14.01
N THR A 32 -3.63 14.77 -15.16
CA THR A 32 -2.62 14.61 -16.20
C THR A 32 -1.38 15.43 -15.88
N GLY A 33 -0.21 14.79 -15.87
CA GLY A 33 1.10 15.46 -15.75
C GLY A 33 1.74 15.42 -14.37
N GLN A 34 1.03 14.96 -13.32
CA GLN A 34 1.61 14.75 -11.99
C GLN A 34 2.48 13.47 -12.01
N LYS A 35 3.72 13.57 -11.54
CA LYS A 35 4.67 12.45 -11.51
C LYS A 35 4.75 11.90 -10.10
N VAL A 36 4.29 10.67 -9.92
CA VAL A 36 4.30 9.98 -8.62
C VAL A 36 5.69 9.98 -7.98
N ASP A 37 6.74 9.75 -8.78
CA ASP A 37 8.12 9.71 -8.26
C ASP A 37 8.60 11.04 -7.69
N GLN A 38 8.18 12.16 -8.30
CA GLN A 38 8.54 13.49 -7.80
C GLN A 38 7.84 13.76 -6.47
N ASP A 39 6.56 13.44 -6.38
CA ASP A 39 5.79 13.62 -5.15
C ASP A 39 6.30 12.72 -4.03
N ILE A 40 6.68 11.47 -4.34
CA ILE A 40 7.34 10.58 -3.38
C ILE A 40 8.61 11.24 -2.84
N TRP A 41 9.50 11.72 -3.72
CA TRP A 41 10.75 12.34 -3.28
C TRP A 41 10.53 13.58 -2.39
N GLU A 42 9.60 14.46 -2.78
CA GLU A 42 9.27 15.64 -1.98
C GLU A 42 8.61 15.28 -0.64
N CYS A 43 7.80 14.21 -0.61
CA CYS A 43 7.17 13.74 0.62
C CYS A 43 8.12 12.99 1.56
N GLU A 44 9.18 12.35 1.06
CA GLU A 44 10.26 11.80 1.90
C GLU A 44 11.02 12.93 2.60
N ILE A 45 11.36 14.01 1.89
CA ILE A 45 11.99 15.18 2.50
C ILE A 45 11.08 15.80 3.57
N PHE A 46 9.80 15.98 3.25
CA PHE A 46 8.83 16.48 4.22
C PHE A 46 8.77 15.58 5.46
N ALA A 47 8.80 14.26 5.26
CA ALA A 47 8.76 13.29 6.34
C ALA A 47 10.00 13.38 7.23
N ASP A 48 11.19 13.41 6.63
CA ASP A 48 12.48 13.57 7.32
C ASP A 48 12.54 14.87 8.14
N GLU A 49 12.05 15.98 7.58
CA GLU A 49 12.04 17.29 8.25
C GLU A 49 11.04 17.37 9.42
N ASN A 50 10.05 16.47 9.48
CA ASN A 50 8.94 16.54 10.43
C ASN A 50 8.84 15.29 11.34
N ASP A 51 9.84 14.42 11.34
CA ASP A 51 9.81 13.11 12.03
C ASP A 51 9.61 13.24 13.55
N ASP A 52 10.08 14.35 14.16
CA ASP A 52 9.97 14.63 15.59
C ASP A 52 8.65 15.32 16.02
N ALA A 53 7.79 15.74 15.09
CA ALA A 53 6.67 16.66 15.35
C ALA A 53 5.27 16.02 15.30
N VAL A 54 5.17 14.68 15.33
CA VAL A 54 3.92 13.95 15.02
C VAL A 54 2.80 14.29 16.02
N VAL A 55 1.92 15.21 15.61
CA VAL A 55 0.57 15.39 16.18
C VAL A 55 -0.25 14.18 15.75
N TRP A 56 -0.43 13.23 16.66
CA TRP A 56 -1.23 12.02 16.43
C TRP A 56 -2.59 12.36 15.80
N ARG A 57 -2.79 11.93 14.55
CA ARG A 57 -4.10 11.90 13.87
C ARG A 57 -4.25 10.52 13.25
N PRO A 58 -5.43 9.90 13.33
CA PRO A 58 -5.64 8.61 12.67
C PRO A 58 -5.72 8.85 11.16
N ALA A 59 -4.61 8.72 10.45
CA ALA A 59 -4.67 8.29 9.05
C ALA A 59 -5.18 6.85 9.07
N ASN A 60 -5.87 6.46 8.00
CA ASN A 60 -6.35 5.11 7.79
C ASN A 60 -5.13 4.17 7.59
N GLY A 61 -4.43 3.89 8.69
CA GLY A 61 -3.19 3.15 8.74
C GLY A 61 -3.42 1.70 8.34
N ARG A 62 -2.54 1.20 7.50
CA ARG A 62 -2.55 -0.18 7.04
C ARG A 62 -2.49 -1.15 8.23
N PRO A 63 -3.27 -2.23 8.23
CA PRO A 63 -3.00 -3.33 9.14
C PRO A 63 -1.73 -4.04 8.67
N TYR A 64 -0.75 -4.17 9.58
CA TYR A 64 0.49 -4.96 9.52
C TYR A 64 1.77 -4.29 8.98
N GLY A 65 2.63 -3.90 9.93
CA GLY A 65 4.02 -4.38 10.00
C GLY A 65 5.11 -3.61 9.26
N GLU A 66 4.78 -2.78 8.27
CA GLU A 66 5.73 -1.86 7.66
C GLU A 66 5.38 -0.45 8.14
N TRP A 67 6.28 0.15 8.92
CA TRP A 67 6.11 1.49 9.44
C TRP A 67 6.24 2.46 8.27
N GLY A 68 5.14 2.77 7.61
CA GLY A 68 5.05 3.95 6.77
C GLY A 68 5.28 5.19 7.64
N ASN A 69 6.08 6.15 7.17
CA ASN A 69 6.19 7.43 7.85
C ASN A 69 4.83 8.15 7.71
N PHE A 70 4.18 8.47 8.84
CA PHE A 70 2.87 9.12 8.83
C PHE A 70 2.89 10.44 8.05
N ASN A 71 3.97 11.22 8.19
CA ASN A 71 4.14 12.49 7.48
C ASN A 71 4.25 12.26 5.97
N PHE A 72 4.94 11.20 5.55
CA PHE A 72 5.01 10.80 4.15
C PHE A 72 3.61 10.45 3.61
N GLU A 73 2.89 9.56 4.29
CA GLU A 73 1.56 9.14 3.86
C GLU A 73 0.56 10.30 3.82
N TRP A 74 0.65 11.19 4.80
CA TRP A 74 -0.14 12.42 4.85
C TRP A 74 0.16 13.34 3.66
N CYS A 75 1.45 13.60 3.41
CA CYS A 75 1.88 14.43 2.27
C CYS A 75 1.38 13.85 0.94
N MET A 76 1.47 12.53 0.76
CA MET A 76 0.95 11.85 -0.42
C MET A 76 -0.57 12.03 -0.57
N GLN A 77 -1.33 11.91 0.53
CA GLN A 77 -2.79 12.10 0.52
C GLN A 77 -3.21 13.56 0.24
N GLU A 78 -2.52 14.54 0.82
CA GLU A 78 -2.74 15.97 0.54
C GLU A 78 -2.44 16.32 -0.92
N ARG A 79 -1.44 15.65 -1.50
CA ARG A 79 -1.15 15.72 -2.93
C ARG A 79 -2.11 14.88 -3.77
N GLY A 80 -3.10 14.23 -3.15
CA GLY A 80 -4.19 13.51 -3.77
C GLY A 80 -3.80 12.18 -4.38
N TRP A 81 -2.85 11.49 -3.75
CA TRP A 81 -2.57 10.09 -3.98
C TRP A 81 -3.32 9.23 -2.97
N ARG A 82 -3.71 8.04 -3.41
CA ARG A 82 -4.22 6.97 -2.54
C ARG A 82 -3.49 5.68 -2.83
N GLN A 83 -3.29 4.86 -1.82
CA GLN A 83 -2.73 3.53 -2.00
C GLN A 83 -3.83 2.53 -2.39
N GLU A 84 -3.57 1.77 -3.44
CA GLU A 84 -4.42 0.67 -3.90
C GLU A 84 -3.60 -0.61 -3.97
N PHE A 85 -4.19 -1.73 -3.56
CA PHE A 85 -3.61 -3.04 -3.81
C PHE A 85 -4.04 -3.47 -5.20
N ILE A 86 -3.07 -3.59 -6.10
CA ILE A 86 -3.27 -4.01 -7.48
C ILE A 86 -2.90 -5.48 -7.54
N THR A 87 -3.86 -6.32 -7.89
CA THR A 87 -3.62 -7.74 -8.17
C THR A 87 -3.11 -7.92 -9.59
N ASP A 88 -2.11 -8.79 -9.78
CA ASP A 88 -1.63 -9.19 -11.11
C ASP A 88 -2.68 -9.98 -11.92
#